data_AF-A0A392S927-F1
#
_entry.id   AF-A0A392S927-F1
#
_cell.length_a   1.000
_cell.length_b   1.000
_cell.length_c   1.000
_cell.angle_alpha   90.00
_cell.angle_beta   90.00
_cell.angle_gamma   90.00
#
_symmetry.space_group_name_H-M   'P 1'
#
loop_
_entity.id
_entity.type
_entity.pdbx_description
1 polymer ?
#
loop_
_entity_poly.entity_id
_entity_poly.type
_entity_poly.pdbx_seq_one_letter_code
_entity_poly.pdbx_strand_id
1 'polypeptide(L)' 'PILDDNGQQKTSAKLVDTKRLLGCKTPEEVASFWRNMTSVQARVRAAKNTKKKTSDTVSAGTPSGQASPS' A
#
# COMPACT_ATOMS: atom_id res chain seq x y z
N PRO A 1 15.22 1.78 -16.72
CA PRO A 1 13.88 2.25 -16.27
C PRO A 1 13.57 3.60 -16.93
N ILE A 2 12.38 3.76 -17.53
CA ILE A 2 12.02 5.02 -18.16
C ILE A 2 11.74 6.04 -17.04
N LEU A 3 12.40 7.18 -17.13
CA LEU A 3 12.25 8.32 -16.20
C LEU A 3 11.31 9.34 -16.83
N ASP A 4 10.46 10.00 -16.04
CA ASP A 4 9.71 11.17 -16.48
C ASP A 4 10.60 12.42 -16.46
N ASP A 5 10.05 13.51 -16.98
CA ASP A 5 10.69 14.81 -17.08
C ASP A 5 11.05 15.40 -15.68
N ASN A 6 10.51 14.82 -14.61
CA ASN A 6 10.78 15.17 -13.21
C ASN A 6 11.82 14.25 -12.54
N GLY A 7 12.42 13.32 -13.29
CA GLY A 7 13.42 12.40 -12.76
C GLY A 7 12.83 11.25 -11.92
N GLN A 8 11.51 11.08 -11.90
CA GLN A 8 10.85 9.93 -11.28
C GLN A 8 10.71 8.77 -12.26
N GLN A 9 10.70 7.55 -11.74
CA GLN A 9 10.41 6.37 -12.55
C GLN A 9 8.99 6.42 -13.11
N LYS A 10 8.84 6.55 -14.44
CA LYS A 10 7.57 6.33 -15.15
C LYS A 10 7.08 4.89 -15.00
N THR A 11 8.02 3.97 -14.86
CA THR A 11 7.74 2.54 -14.76
C THR A 11 8.42 1.97 -13.53
N SER A 12 7.65 1.47 -12.57
CA SER A 12 8.21 0.66 -11.49
C SER A 12 8.35 -0.78 -11.96
N ALA A 13 9.47 -1.42 -11.62
CA ALA A 13 9.57 -2.87 -11.71
C ALA A 13 8.51 -3.48 -10.78
N LYS A 14 7.65 -4.33 -11.32
CA LYS A 14 6.72 -5.14 -10.53
C LYS A 14 7.14 -6.59 -10.66
N LEU A 15 7.41 -7.21 -9.51
CA LEU A 15 7.57 -8.65 -9.45
C LEU A 15 6.18 -9.28 -9.63
N VAL A 16 6.06 -10.13 -10.65
CA VAL A 16 4.85 -10.88 -10.98
C VAL A 16 5.14 -12.35 -10.71
N ASP A 17 4.23 -13.03 -10.03
CA ASP A 17 4.28 -14.49 -9.88
C ASP A 17 3.90 -15.16 -11.20
N THR A 18 4.90 -15.33 -12.06
CA THR A 18 4.75 -15.91 -13.40
C THR A 18 4.34 -17.38 -13.35
N LYS A 19 4.73 -18.14 -12.32
CA LYS A 19 4.28 -19.53 -12.16
C LYS A 19 2.78 -19.58 -11.96
N ARG A 20 2.26 -18.72 -11.10
CA ARG A 20 0.81 -18.66 -10.83
C ARG A 20 0.04 -18.10 -12.02
N LEU A 21 0.59 -17.14 -12.76
CA LEU A 21 0.00 -16.64 -14.01
C LEU A 21 -0.09 -17.73 -15.09
N LEU A 22 0.98 -18.50 -15.29
CA LEU A 22 1.01 -19.62 -16.25
C LEU A 22 0.12 -20.80 -15.80
N GLY A 23 -0.20 -20.88 -14.51
CA GLY A 23 -1.10 -21.89 -13.95
C GLY A 23 -2.59 -21.59 -14.16
N CYS A 24 -2.95 -20.35 -14.54
CA CYS A 24 -4.34 -19.99 -14.85
C CYS A 24 -4.82 -20.72 -16.11
N LYS A 25 -5.95 -21.41 -16.02
CA LYS A 25 -6.61 -22.11 -17.13
C LYS A 25 -7.80 -21.36 -17.68
N THR A 26 -8.40 -20.46 -16.91
CA THR A 26 -9.57 -19.69 -17.36
C THR A 26 -9.32 -18.18 -17.40
N PRO A 27 -10.04 -17.43 -18.24
CA PRO A 27 -9.98 -15.97 -18.25
C PRO A 27 -10.34 -15.35 -16.89
N GLU A 28 -11.21 -16.01 -16.13
CA GLU A 28 -11.68 -15.55 -14.83
C GLU A 28 -10.61 -15.69 -13.74
N GLU A 29 -9.80 -16.74 -13.81
CA GLU A 29 -8.61 -16.91 -12.97
C GLU A 29 -7.54 -15.86 -13.28
N VAL A 30 -7.31 -15.57 -14.57
CA VAL A 30 -6.40 -14.50 -14.99
C VAL A 30 -6.88 -13.14 -14.49
N ALA A 31 -8.18 -12.84 -14.63
CA ALA A 31 -8.76 -11.60 -14.13
C ALA A 31 -8.61 -11.48 -12.59
N SER A 32 -8.87 -12.57 -11.87
CA SER A 32 -8.72 -12.64 -10.42
C SER A 32 -7.27 -12.47 -9.97
N PHE A 33 -6.31 -13.03 -10.72
CA PHE A 33 -4.88 -12.86 -10.48
C PHE A 33 -4.48 -11.37 -10.55
N TRP A 34 -4.86 -10.66 -11.61
CA TRP A 34 -4.52 -9.24 -11.78
C TRP A 34 -5.24 -8.34 -10.76
N ARG A 35 -6.49 -8.65 -10.40
CA ARG A 35 -7.20 -7.96 -9.32
C ARG A 35 -6.49 -8.10 -7.98
N ASN A 36 -6.07 -9.32 -7.62
CA ASN A 36 -5.33 -9.57 -6.39
C ASN A 36 -3.99 -8.81 -6.39
N MET A 37 -3.22 -8.92 -7.48
CA MET A 37 -1.94 -8.22 -7.63
C MET A 37 -2.09 -6.69 -7.44
N THR A 38 -3.12 -6.11 -8.05
CA THR A 38 -3.42 -4.66 -7.95
C THR A 38 -3.88 -4.28 -6.54
N SER A 39 -4.72 -5.12 -5.90
CA SER A 39 -5.20 -4.91 -4.53
C SER A 39 -4.07 -4.94 -3.50
N VAL A 40 -3.16 -5.92 -3.60
CA VAL A 40 -1.99 -6.01 -2.72
C VAL A 40 -1.13 -4.74 -2.85
N GLN A 41 -0.92 -4.24 -4.07
CA GLN A 41 -0.19 -3.00 -4.27
C GLN A 41 -0.92 -1.77 -3.73
N ALA A 42 -2.24 -1.70 -3.88
CA ALA A 42 -3.04 -0.63 -3.29
C ALA A 42 -2.92 -0.63 -1.76
N ARG A 43 -2.97 -1.81 -1.13
CA ARG A 43 -2.78 -1.97 0.32
C ARG A 43 -1.36 -1.59 0.77
N VAL A 44 -0.33 -1.99 0.04
CA VAL A 44 1.06 -1.60 0.34
C VAL A 44 1.26 -0.10 0.22
N ARG A 45 0.68 0.54 -0.81
CA ARG A 45 0.67 2.00 -0.92
C ARG A 45 -0.02 2.59 0.30
N ALA A 46 -1.27 2.19 0.55
CA ALA A 46 -2.05 2.66 1.70
C ALA A 46 -1.25 2.60 3.01
N ALA A 47 -0.67 1.46 3.34
CA ALA A 47 0.16 1.28 4.52
C ALA A 47 1.39 2.23 4.56
N LYS A 48 2.03 2.49 3.42
CA LYS A 48 3.15 3.44 3.32
C LYS A 48 2.69 4.89 3.49
N ASN A 49 1.53 5.27 2.97
CA ASN A 49 1.02 6.64 3.11
C ASN A 49 0.27 6.91 4.43
N THR A 50 -0.16 5.88 5.18
CA THR A 50 -0.69 6.03 6.55
C THR A 50 0.38 6.47 7.55
N LYS A 51 1.68 6.34 7.23
CA LYS A 51 2.77 6.85 8.08
C LYS A 51 3.01 8.38 7.97
N LYS A 52 2.19 9.13 7.22
CA LYS A 52 2.26 10.61 7.15
C LYS A 52 1.18 11.34 7.97
N LYS A 53 0.85 10.82 9.16
CA LYS A 53 0.17 11.55 10.25
C LYS A 53 0.80 11.20 11.61
N THR A 54 2.13 11.16 11.72
CA THR A 54 2.80 11.10 13.03
C THR A 54 4.20 11.73 12.98
N SER A 55 4.20 13.06 12.90
CA SER A 55 5.26 14.00 13.26
C SER A 55 4.51 15.33 13.24
N ASP A 56 3.98 15.85 14.33
CA ASP A 56 4.64 16.20 15.58
C ASP A 56 3.67 16.00 16.76
N THR A 57 4.13 15.44 17.86
CA THR A 57 3.88 15.96 19.23
C THR A 57 4.58 15.01 20.21
N VAL A 58 5.57 15.61 20.85
CA VAL A 58 6.29 15.24 22.06
C VAL A 58 5.67 14.14 22.93
N SER A 59 6.53 13.16 23.19
CA SER A 59 6.52 12.25 24.32
C SER A 59 6.40 12.99 25.67
N ALA A 60 5.29 12.84 26.39
CA ALA A 60 5.24 12.85 27.86
C ALA A 60 3.86 12.40 28.38
N GLY A 61 3.85 11.26 29.10
CA GLY A 61 3.08 11.09 30.34
C GLY A 61 1.56 10.86 30.32
N THR A 62 1.18 9.59 30.51
CA THR A 62 0.07 9.10 31.37
C THR A 62 -1.39 9.21 30.88
N PRO A 63 -2.13 8.08 30.74
CA PRO A 63 -3.58 8.10 30.62
C PRO A 63 -4.19 8.10 32.02
N SER A 64 -4.81 9.20 32.46
CA SER A 64 -5.52 9.21 33.75
C SER A 64 -6.72 10.14 33.73
N GLY A 65 -7.89 9.55 34.00
CA GLY A 65 -8.94 10.19 34.78
C GLY A 65 -9.89 11.17 34.06
N GLN A 66 -11.02 10.62 33.62
CA GLN A 66 -12.38 10.96 34.10
C GLN A 66 -12.84 12.45 34.13
N ALA A 67 -14.04 12.64 33.57
CA ALA A 67 -14.77 13.90 33.34
C ALA A 67 -15.14 14.73 34.58
N SER A 68 -15.50 16.00 34.33
CA SER A 68 -16.44 16.78 35.15
C SER A 68 -17.33 17.63 34.24
N PRO A 69 -18.67 17.62 34.39
CA PRO A 69 -19.55 18.62 33.79
C PRO A 69 -19.60 19.87 34.69
N SER A 70 -19.96 21.01 34.09
CA SER A 70 -20.25 22.28 34.79
C SER A 70 -21.47 22.21 35.70
#